data_AF-R7T0R8-F1
#
_entry.id   AF-R7T0R8-F1
#
_cell.length_a   1.000
_cell.length_b   1.000
_cell.length_c   1.000
_cell.angle_alpha   90.00
_cell.angle_beta   90.00
_cell.angle_gamma   90.00
#
_symmetry.space_group_name_H-M   'P 1'
#
loop_
_entity.id
_entity.type
_entity.pdbx_description
1 polymer ?
#
loop_
_entity_poly.entity_id
_entity_poly.type
_entity_poly.pdbx_seq_one_letter_code
_entity_poly.pdbx_strand_id
1 'polypeptide(L)'
;NVTIDDQLGDNTTGFIPVYLPNDGTWHAGSPSEDCDSCKITLAILDVHRIHNHTWHDATHTPGLTPAQIIVNFTGTAVYVHNIVPKFLPNNTATFANISFTVDGADIGSFLHTPDLSTEVIQYNQLVHSITGLSNGPHTLVMTADGDTESLVLFDYVLYT
;
A
#
# COMPACT_ATOMS: atom_id res chain seq x y z
N ASN A 1 18.85 3.50 5.93
CA ASN A 1 17.48 3.85 5.49
C ASN A 1 17.49 3.97 3.99
N VAL A 2 16.94 2.97 3.31
CA VAL A 2 16.75 2.93 1.86
C VAL A 2 15.24 2.86 1.62
N THR A 3 14.76 3.58 0.61
CA THR A 3 13.34 3.60 0.23
C THR A 3 13.11 2.68 -0.96
N ILE A 4 12.04 1.91 -0.90
CA ILE A 4 11.46 1.18 -2.03
C ILE A 4 10.14 1.87 -2.34
N ASP A 5 10.13 2.62 -3.43
CA ASP A 5 8.95 3.30 -3.96
C ASP A 5 7.96 2.30 -4.57
N ASP A 6 6.67 2.62 -4.58
CA ASP A 6 5.62 1.76 -5.14
C ASP A 6 5.85 1.42 -6.62
N GLN A 7 6.31 2.38 -7.42
CA GLN A 7 6.39 2.25 -8.88
C GLN A 7 7.84 2.28 -9.38
N LEU A 8 8.68 3.12 -8.79
CA LEU A 8 10.09 3.30 -9.12
C LEU A 8 10.99 2.30 -8.39
N GLY A 9 10.48 1.67 -7.33
CA GLY A 9 11.19 0.63 -6.59
C GLY A 9 12.38 1.12 -5.78
N ASP A 10 13.33 0.23 -5.55
CA ASP A 10 14.57 0.45 -4.84
C ASP A 10 15.65 0.98 -5.80
N ASN A 11 16.05 2.25 -5.64
CA ASN A 11 17.07 2.87 -6.48
C ASN A 11 18.49 2.27 -6.29
N THR A 12 18.71 1.44 -5.26
CA THR A 12 20.00 0.79 -5.00
C THR A 12 20.11 -0.58 -5.66
N THR A 13 19.01 -1.33 -5.73
CA THR A 13 18.99 -2.71 -6.25
C THR A 13 18.25 -2.84 -7.58
N GLY A 14 17.42 -1.86 -7.96
CA GLY A 14 16.50 -1.92 -9.09
C GLY A 14 15.28 -2.81 -8.85
N PHE A 15 15.08 -3.31 -7.62
CA PHE A 15 13.90 -4.10 -7.27
C PHE A 15 12.64 -3.24 -7.30
N ILE A 16 11.58 -3.72 -7.94
CA ILE A 16 10.25 -3.08 -7.93
C ILE A 16 9.28 -4.01 -7.21
N PRO A 17 8.40 -3.51 -6.33
CA PRO A 17 7.37 -4.31 -5.67
C PRO A 17 6.54 -5.13 -6.67
N VAL A 18 6.12 -6.33 -6.25
CA VAL A 18 5.26 -7.20 -7.05
C VAL A 18 3.84 -7.10 -6.54
N TYR A 19 2.90 -6.82 -7.44
CA TYR A 19 1.48 -6.67 -7.16
C TYR A 19 0.71 -7.88 -7.69
N LEU A 20 -0.10 -8.50 -6.83
CA LEU A 20 -0.93 -9.66 -7.16
C LEU A 20 -2.38 -9.45 -6.70
N PRO A 21 -3.39 -9.97 -7.42
CA PRO A 21 -3.27 -10.65 -8.71
C PRO A 21 -2.87 -9.68 -9.83
N ASN A 22 -2.16 -10.20 -10.84
CA ASN A 22 -1.79 -9.44 -12.04
C ASN A 22 -2.88 -9.59 -13.12
N ASP A 23 -4.09 -9.16 -12.79
CA ASP A 23 -5.30 -9.30 -13.63
C ASP A 23 -6.02 -7.96 -13.88
N GLY A 24 -5.36 -6.84 -13.54
CA GLY A 24 -5.93 -5.50 -13.60
C GLY A 24 -6.60 -5.04 -12.29
N THR A 25 -6.57 -5.84 -11.22
CA THR A 25 -7.01 -5.43 -9.87
C THR A 25 -6.23 -4.23 -9.34
N TRP A 26 -4.93 -4.18 -9.62
CA TRP A 26 -4.05 -3.08 -9.20
C TRP A 26 -4.02 -1.98 -10.24
N HIS A 27 -4.16 -0.76 -9.77
CA HIS A 27 -4.01 0.46 -10.52
C HIS A 27 -2.73 1.19 -10.08
N ALA A 28 -1.94 1.61 -11.06
CA ALA A 28 -0.72 2.40 -10.87
C ALA A 28 -1.01 3.85 -11.24
N GLY A 29 -0.96 4.74 -10.25
CA GLY A 29 -1.23 6.15 -10.41
C GLY A 29 0.02 7.00 -10.50
N SER A 30 -0.10 8.12 -11.23
CA SER A 30 0.98 9.11 -11.43
C SER A 30 0.41 10.47 -11.82
N PRO A 31 1.21 11.55 -11.85
CA PRO A 31 0.73 12.88 -12.27
C PRO A 31 0.26 12.95 -13.74
N SER A 32 0.54 11.91 -14.53
CA SER A 32 0.11 11.78 -15.92
C SER A 32 -0.98 10.72 -16.12
N GLU A 33 -1.56 10.18 -15.06
CA GLU A 33 -2.64 9.21 -15.18
C GLU A 33 -3.87 9.82 -15.86
N ASP A 34 -4.57 8.99 -16.62
CA ASP A 34 -5.84 9.31 -17.24
C ASP A 34 -6.73 8.07 -17.11
N CYS A 35 -7.41 7.96 -15.96
CA CYS A 35 -8.28 6.81 -15.64
C CYS A 35 -9.69 7.28 -15.25
N ASP A 36 -10.57 7.39 -16.24
CA ASP A 36 -11.97 7.80 -16.06
C ASP A 36 -12.78 6.85 -15.15
N SER A 37 -12.40 5.57 -15.09
CA SER A 37 -13.09 4.56 -14.26
C SER A 37 -12.54 4.45 -12.84
N CYS A 38 -11.39 5.05 -12.55
CA CYS A 38 -10.74 4.94 -11.25
C CYS A 38 -11.45 5.82 -10.23
N LYS A 39 -11.67 5.26 -9.03
CA LYS A 39 -12.26 6.02 -7.92
C LYS A 39 -11.23 6.83 -7.16
N ILE A 40 -9.96 6.41 -7.20
CA ILE A 40 -8.82 7.12 -6.63
C ILE A 40 -8.09 7.77 -7.79
N THR A 41 -8.05 9.11 -7.82
CA THR A 41 -7.44 9.87 -8.90
C THR A 41 -6.74 11.13 -8.39
N LEU A 42 -6.03 11.82 -9.28
CA LEU A 42 -5.46 13.16 -9.07
C LEU A 42 -6.47 14.23 -8.60
N ALA A 43 -7.77 14.04 -8.80
CA ALA A 43 -8.79 14.96 -8.29
C ALA A 43 -8.99 14.83 -6.76
N ILE A 44 -8.61 13.70 -6.19
CA ILE A 44 -8.74 13.36 -4.77
C ILE A 44 -7.40 13.49 -4.06
N LEU A 45 -6.32 13.06 -4.71
CA LEU A 45 -4.99 13.00 -4.13
C LEU A 45 -4.20 14.29 -4.38
N ASP A 46 -3.51 14.75 -3.33
CA ASP A 46 -2.47 15.78 -3.42
C ASP A 46 -1.13 15.08 -3.69
N VAL A 47 -0.79 14.93 -4.96
CA VAL A 47 0.41 14.21 -5.42
C VAL A 47 1.71 14.75 -4.86
N HIS A 48 1.76 16.03 -4.43
CA HIS A 48 2.96 16.60 -3.82
C HIS A 48 3.23 16.08 -2.41
N ARG A 49 2.30 15.33 -1.83
CA ARG A 49 2.42 14.69 -0.53
C ARG A 49 2.72 13.19 -0.61
N ILE A 50 2.76 12.64 -1.82
CA ILE A 50 3.02 11.23 -2.14
C ILE A 50 4.49 11.08 -2.54
N HIS A 51 5.14 10.02 -2.10
CA HIS A 51 6.55 9.79 -2.41
C HIS A 51 6.73 9.60 -3.93
N ASN A 52 7.70 10.32 -4.50
CA ASN A 52 7.95 10.43 -5.95
C ASN A 52 6.72 10.69 -6.83
N HIS A 53 5.62 11.15 -6.23
CA HIS A 53 4.34 11.43 -6.86
C HIS A 53 3.67 10.20 -7.52
N THR A 54 4.00 8.98 -7.11
CA THR A 54 3.41 7.73 -7.62
C THR A 54 2.71 6.96 -6.51
N TRP A 55 1.68 6.19 -6.85
CA TRP A 55 1.01 5.32 -5.89
C TRP A 55 0.47 4.07 -6.59
N HIS A 56 0.23 3.01 -5.82
CA HIS A 56 -0.49 1.84 -6.27
C HIS A 56 -1.70 1.59 -5.40
N ASP A 57 -2.85 1.41 -6.03
CA ASP A 57 -4.10 1.14 -5.34
C ASP A 57 -4.83 -0.09 -5.83
N ALA A 58 -5.52 -0.74 -4.89
CA ALA A 58 -6.43 -1.84 -5.16
C ALA A 58 -7.50 -1.88 -4.07
N THR A 59 -8.70 -2.33 -4.42
CA THR A 59 -9.74 -2.69 -3.44
C THR A 59 -9.99 -4.18 -3.52
N HIS A 60 -9.61 -4.92 -2.48
CA HIS A 60 -10.01 -6.32 -2.32
C HIS A 60 -11.54 -6.41 -2.28
N THR A 61 -12.11 -7.40 -2.97
CA THR A 61 -13.55 -7.69 -2.96
C THR A 61 -13.78 -9.10 -2.44
N PRO A 62 -14.68 -9.32 -1.45
CA PRO A 62 -14.94 -10.63 -0.88
C PRO A 62 -15.27 -11.70 -1.95
N GLY A 63 -14.62 -12.85 -1.84
CA GLY A 63 -14.78 -13.97 -2.78
C GLY A 63 -13.90 -13.90 -4.04
N LEU A 64 -13.15 -12.80 -4.24
CA LEU A 64 -12.10 -12.72 -5.26
C LEU A 64 -10.72 -13.05 -4.65
N THR A 65 -9.70 -13.13 -5.52
CA THR A 65 -8.32 -13.32 -5.08
C THR A 65 -7.87 -12.12 -4.24
N PRO A 66 -7.23 -12.34 -3.08
CA PRO A 66 -6.72 -11.26 -2.24
C PRO A 66 -5.74 -10.36 -2.97
N ALA A 67 -5.79 -9.07 -2.68
CA ALA A 67 -4.81 -8.11 -3.18
C ALA A 67 -3.53 -8.18 -2.32
N GLN A 68 -2.39 -8.43 -2.96
CA GLN A 68 -1.10 -8.57 -2.29
C GLN A 68 -0.02 -7.67 -2.90
N ILE A 69 0.87 -7.18 -2.04
CA ILE A 69 2.11 -6.52 -2.42
C ILE A 69 3.27 -7.31 -1.79
N ILE A 70 4.23 -7.68 -2.62
CA ILE A 70 5.44 -8.41 -2.20
C ILE A 70 6.64 -7.49 -2.36
N VAL A 71 7.38 -7.31 -1.26
CA VAL A 71 8.58 -6.47 -1.20
C VAL A 71 9.76 -7.29 -0.67
N ASN A 72 10.85 -7.32 -1.42
CA ASN A 72 12.11 -7.93 -0.98
C ASN A 72 13.09 -6.85 -0.54
N PHE A 73 13.70 -7.05 0.62
CA PHE A 73 14.73 -6.14 1.14
C PHE A 73 15.83 -6.93 1.85
N THR A 74 17.00 -6.32 2.03
CA THR A 74 18.08 -6.89 2.86
C THR A 74 18.39 -5.91 3.97
N GLY A 75 18.12 -6.29 5.21
CA GLY A 75 18.23 -5.36 6.33
C GLY A 75 17.80 -5.96 7.67
N THR A 76 17.44 -5.08 8.59
CA THR A 76 17.17 -5.36 10.01
C THR A 76 15.84 -4.75 10.48
N ALA A 77 15.23 -3.88 9.67
CA ALA A 77 13.92 -3.29 9.93
C ALA A 77 13.23 -2.91 8.63
N VAL A 78 11.89 -2.84 8.68
CA VAL A 78 11.05 -2.37 7.58
C VAL A 78 9.87 -1.55 8.12
N TYR A 79 9.51 -0.48 7.40
CA TYR A 79 8.45 0.48 7.75
C TYR A 79 7.57 0.73 6.52
N VAL A 80 6.29 0.41 6.60
CA VAL A 80 5.34 0.50 5.50
C VAL A 80 4.52 1.78 5.61
N HIS A 81 4.53 2.59 4.56
CA HIS A 81 3.77 3.84 4.49
C HIS A 81 2.71 3.74 3.39
N ASN A 82 1.48 4.05 3.77
CA ASN A 82 0.34 4.10 2.87
C ASN A 82 -0.27 5.50 2.89
N ILE A 83 -1.13 5.74 1.90
CA ILE A 83 -2.09 6.84 1.93
C ILE A 83 -3.41 6.27 2.49
N VAL A 84 -3.96 6.89 3.52
CA VAL A 84 -5.17 6.41 4.20
C VAL A 84 -6.23 7.50 4.20
N PRO A 85 -7.19 7.45 3.25
CA PRO A 85 -8.36 8.31 3.28
C PRO A 85 -9.27 7.92 4.46
N LYS A 86 -9.61 8.89 5.33
CA LYS A 86 -10.55 8.64 6.42
C LYS A 86 -11.95 8.30 5.93
N PHE A 87 -12.38 8.98 4.88
CA PHE A 87 -13.62 8.73 4.15
C PHE A 87 -13.51 9.43 2.79
N LEU A 88 -14.15 8.88 1.77
CA LEU A 88 -14.30 9.48 0.45
C LEU A 88 -15.76 9.39 0.00
N PRO A 89 -16.31 10.44 -0.62
CA PRO A 89 -17.68 10.44 -1.12
C PRO A 89 -17.86 9.47 -2.31
N ASN A 90 -19.08 9.43 -2.86
CA ASN A 90 -19.44 8.66 -4.07
C ASN A 90 -19.25 7.14 -3.96
N ASN A 91 -19.47 6.58 -2.75
CA ASN A 91 -19.41 5.14 -2.50
C ASN A 91 -18.03 4.53 -2.84
N THR A 92 -16.97 5.27 -2.49
CA THR A 92 -15.59 4.81 -2.58
C THR A 92 -15.22 4.10 -1.28
N ALA A 93 -14.84 2.83 -1.36
CA ALA A 93 -14.44 2.06 -0.20
C ALA A 93 -13.18 2.69 0.40
N THR A 94 -13.20 2.92 1.70
CA THR A 94 -12.06 3.44 2.47
C THR A 94 -11.75 2.59 3.69
N PHE A 95 -12.53 1.53 3.93
CA PHE A 95 -12.15 0.52 4.92
C PHE A 95 -10.85 -0.14 4.45
N ALA A 96 -9.92 -0.36 5.37
CA ALA A 96 -8.69 -1.09 5.09
C ALA A 96 -8.43 -2.10 6.19
N ASN A 97 -8.20 -3.33 5.81
CA ASN A 97 -7.71 -4.41 6.64
C ASN A 97 -6.57 -5.08 5.89
N ILE A 98 -5.35 -4.84 6.34
CA ILE A 98 -4.12 -5.27 5.67
C ILE A 98 -3.31 -6.09 6.68
N SER A 99 -3.09 -7.37 6.39
CA SER A 99 -2.18 -8.20 7.18
C SER A 99 -0.76 -8.13 6.62
N PHE A 100 0.21 -8.33 7.50
CA PHE A 100 1.63 -8.25 7.18
C PHE A 100 2.32 -9.54 7.60
N THR A 101 3.15 -10.08 6.71
CA THR A 101 4.06 -11.18 7.04
C THR A 101 5.48 -10.84 6.62
N VAL A 102 6.47 -11.28 7.38
CA VAL A 102 7.89 -11.26 6.98
C VAL A 102 8.40 -12.70 7.02
N ASP A 103 8.97 -13.15 5.91
CA ASP A 103 9.46 -14.53 5.72
C ASP A 103 8.40 -15.61 6.03
N GLY A 104 7.13 -15.26 5.78
CA GLY A 104 5.98 -16.12 6.05
C GLY A 104 5.48 -16.11 7.51
N ALA A 105 6.14 -15.41 8.42
CA ALA A 105 5.66 -15.22 9.79
C ALA A 105 4.72 -14.02 9.87
N ASP A 106 3.55 -14.19 10.49
CA ASP A 106 2.61 -13.09 10.77
C ASP A 106 3.22 -12.09 11.76
N ILE A 107 3.17 -10.81 11.39
CA ILE A 107 3.68 -9.71 12.21
C ILE A 107 2.59 -8.70 12.58
N GLY A 108 1.32 -9.06 12.35
CA GLY A 108 0.15 -8.27 12.70
C GLY A 108 -0.54 -7.64 11.49
N SER A 109 -1.48 -6.74 11.77
CA SER A 109 -2.33 -6.12 10.77
C SER A 109 -2.57 -4.63 11.04
N PHE A 110 -2.98 -3.93 10.00
CA PHE A 110 -3.50 -2.58 10.05
C PHE A 110 -5.00 -2.62 9.77
N LEU A 111 -5.78 -2.00 10.64
CA LEU A 111 -7.22 -1.87 10.50
C LEU A 111 -7.61 -0.39 10.53
N HIS A 112 -8.30 0.06 9.48
CA HIS A 112 -8.90 1.37 9.37
C HIS A 112 -10.39 1.23 9.07
N THR A 113 -11.21 1.90 9.89
CA THR A 113 -12.66 1.98 9.70
C THR A 113 -13.01 3.39 9.28
N PRO A 114 -13.83 3.59 8.23
CA PRO A 114 -14.13 4.91 7.72
C PRO A 114 -14.76 5.84 8.78
N ASP A 115 -14.23 7.06 8.87
CA ASP A 115 -14.77 8.14 9.68
C ASP A 115 -15.57 9.11 8.80
N LEU A 116 -16.88 8.90 8.76
CA LEU A 116 -17.81 9.65 7.89
C LEU A 116 -17.92 11.15 8.26
N SER A 117 -17.27 11.61 9.33
CA SER A 117 -17.29 13.01 9.75
C SER A 117 -16.31 13.90 8.98
N THR A 118 -15.33 13.32 8.28
CA THR A 118 -14.25 14.08 7.65
C THR A 118 -13.65 13.40 6.41
N GLU A 119 -13.47 14.15 5.33
CA GLU A 119 -12.80 13.70 4.09
C GLU A 119 -11.27 13.90 4.14
N VAL A 120 -10.67 13.69 5.32
CA VAL A 120 -9.22 13.90 5.50
C VAL A 120 -8.46 12.71 4.94
N ILE A 121 -7.43 13.00 4.13
CA ILE A 121 -6.49 12.00 3.61
C ILE A 121 -5.18 12.08 4.41
N GLN A 122 -4.78 10.94 4.97
CA GLN A 122 -3.54 10.80 5.71
C GLN A 122 -2.43 10.27 4.79
N TYR A 123 -1.53 11.15 4.38
CA TYR A 123 -0.33 10.81 3.60
C TYR A 123 0.82 10.42 4.52
N ASN A 124 1.77 9.64 4.02
CA ASN A 124 2.91 9.13 4.80
C ASN A 124 2.45 8.44 6.10
N GLN A 125 1.31 7.76 6.06
CA GLN A 125 0.76 7.08 7.22
C GLN A 125 1.52 5.78 7.43
N LEU A 126 2.28 5.68 8.54
CA LEU A 126 2.88 4.41 8.95
C LEU A 126 1.75 3.44 9.30
N VAL A 127 1.61 2.38 8.50
CA VAL A 127 0.61 1.33 8.71
C VAL A 127 1.20 0.09 9.36
N HIS A 128 2.50 -0.13 9.18
CA HIS A 128 3.21 -1.23 9.83
C HIS A 128 4.70 -0.93 9.99
N SER A 129 5.32 -1.51 11.03
CA SER A 129 6.77 -1.54 11.17
C SER A 129 7.23 -2.72 12.01
N ILE A 130 8.35 -3.31 11.63
CA ILE A 130 9.08 -4.29 12.43
C ILE A 130 10.57 -3.94 12.45
N THR A 131 11.21 -4.15 13.61
CA THR A 131 12.63 -3.91 13.84
C THR A 131 13.27 -5.09 14.53
N GLY A 132 14.60 -5.20 14.49
CA GLY A 132 15.32 -6.27 15.18
C GLY A 132 15.30 -7.60 14.41
N LEU A 133 15.05 -7.54 13.10
CA LEU A 133 15.27 -8.66 12.21
C LEU A 133 16.79 -8.97 12.15
N SER A 134 17.13 -10.24 11.93
CA SER A 134 18.51 -10.62 11.65
C SER A 134 18.99 -9.91 10.39
N ASN A 135 20.18 -9.33 10.38
CA ASN A 135 20.70 -8.70 9.17
C ASN A 135 20.81 -9.73 8.03
N GLY A 136 19.96 -9.61 7.02
CA GLY A 136 19.85 -10.56 5.93
C GLY A 136 18.69 -10.26 4.98
N PRO A 137 18.51 -11.12 3.96
CA PRO A 137 17.41 -10.98 3.02
C PRO A 137 16.08 -11.35 3.69
N HIS A 138 15.05 -10.55 3.41
CA HIS A 138 13.70 -10.70 3.93
C HIS A 138 12.67 -10.47 2.82
N THR A 139 11.54 -11.16 2.94
CA THR A 139 10.37 -10.95 2.09
C THR A 139 9.20 -10.48 2.94
N LEU A 140 8.79 -9.23 2.74
CA LEU A 140 7.56 -8.66 3.28
C LEU A 140 6.40 -8.97 2.31
N VAL A 141 5.29 -9.48 2.84
CA VAL A 141 4.03 -9.61 2.10
C VAL A 141 2.94 -8.85 2.83
N MET A 142 2.29 -7.94 2.11
CA MET A 142 1.13 -7.17 2.55
C MET A 142 -0.10 -7.75 1.86
N THR A 143 -1.14 -8.10 2.61
CA THR A 143 -2.35 -8.73 2.04
C THR A 143 -3.61 -8.04 2.51
N ALA A 144 -4.42 -7.56 1.57
CA ALA A 144 -5.81 -7.20 1.83
C ALA A 144 -6.71 -8.36 1.43
N ASP A 145 -7.45 -8.87 2.41
CA ASP A 145 -8.37 -10.01 2.30
C ASP A 145 -9.53 -9.85 3.30
N GLY A 146 -10.48 -10.79 3.27
CA GLY A 146 -11.56 -10.94 4.22
C GLY A 146 -12.95 -10.76 3.59
N ASP A 147 -13.95 -10.66 4.47
CA ASP A 147 -15.37 -10.63 4.12
C ASP A 147 -15.92 -9.21 3.86
N THR A 148 -15.04 -8.21 3.79
CA THR A 148 -15.40 -6.81 3.51
C THR A 148 -14.46 -6.22 2.48
N GLU A 149 -14.97 -5.32 1.62
CA GLU A 149 -14.11 -4.60 0.67
C GLU A 149 -13.01 -3.84 1.41
N SER A 150 -11.75 -4.05 1.03
CA SER A 150 -10.58 -3.54 1.73
C SER A 150 -9.65 -2.80 0.78
N LEU A 151 -9.50 -1.49 0.99
CA LEU A 151 -8.64 -0.60 0.21
C LEU A 151 -7.18 -0.75 0.64
N VAL A 152 -6.30 -0.88 -0.34
CA VAL A 152 -4.86 -0.64 -0.20
C VAL A 152 -4.50 0.54 -1.09
N LEU A 153 -3.84 1.54 -0.51
CA LEU A 153 -3.22 2.67 -1.22
C LEU A 153 -1.75 2.74 -0.78
N PHE A 154 -0.89 2.05 -1.51
CA PHE A 154 0.52 1.90 -1.19
C PHE A 154 1.35 3.05 -1.78
N ASP A 155 2.28 3.57 -0.98
CA ASP A 155 3.14 4.71 -1.32
C ASP A 155 4.61 4.26 -1.32
N TYR A 156 5.14 3.81 -0.17
CA TYR A 156 6.52 3.31 -0.12
C TYR A 156 6.81 2.47 1.11
N VAL A 157 7.95 1.77 1.04
CA VAL A 157 8.60 1.09 2.18
C VAL A 157 9.95 1.73 2.47
N LEU A 158 10.30 1.86 3.75
CA LEU A 158 11.66 2.14 4.21
C LEU A 158 12.26 0.89 4.85
N TYR A 159 13.52 0.58 4.56
CA TYR A 159 14.27 -0.48 5.25
C TYR A 159 15.66 -0.01 5.71
N THR A 160 16.26 -0.75 6.65
CA THR A 160 17.57 -0.41 7.22
C THR A 160 18.55 -1.56 7.22
#